data_AF-A0ABC9EHB0-F1
#
_entry.id   AF-A0ABC9EHB0-F1
#
_cell.length_a   1.000
_cell.length_b   1.000
_cell.length_c   1.000
_cell.angle_alpha   90.00
_cell.angle_beta   90.00
_cell.angle_gamma   90.00
#
_symmetry.space_group_name_H-M   'P 1'
#
loop_
_entity.id
_entity.type
_entity.pdbx_description
1 polymer ?
#
loop_
_entity_poly.entity_id
_entity_poly.type
_entity_poly.pdbx_seq_one_letter_code
_entity_poly.pdbx_strand_id
1 'polypeptide(L)'
;MGHRLHISQDPNSKHLGTTVWDASMVFVKFLEKNSRKGRFCPSKMKGKRVIELGAGCGLAGFGMALLGCDVTTTDQVEVLPLLIRNVERNRSWISQSNSDSGSIGSITVAELDWGNKEHIKAVEPPFDYIIGTDVVYSEHLLQPLLETITALSSPKTKILLGYEIRSTTVHEKMMEMWKNNFVVKTISKSKMDPKYQHPSIHLYMMDLKVPSSADAGASDNGNEEEEDVPNPGEDEDPGVKSEPSSASLEASGSMDDWEIRRCGAMAARLLKDVKL
;
A
#
# COMPACT_ATOMS: atom_id res chain seq x y z
N MET A 1 -0.61 8.04 18.05
CA MET A 1 0.52 7.97 18.98
C MET A 1 0.61 9.26 19.81
N GLY A 2 -0.53 9.82 20.25
CA GLY A 2 -0.57 11.09 21.01
C GLY A 2 -0.32 12.37 20.21
N HIS A 3 0.34 12.31 19.05
CA HIS A 3 0.63 13.49 18.21
C HIS A 3 -0.54 13.90 17.31
N ARG A 4 -0.72 15.21 17.16
CA ARG A 4 -1.62 15.82 16.16
C ARG A 4 -0.82 16.22 14.93
N LEU A 5 -1.22 15.71 13.77
CA LEU A 5 -0.67 16.08 12.47
C LEU A 5 -1.61 17.05 11.76
N HIS A 6 -1.04 18.02 11.05
CA HIS A 6 -1.76 18.98 10.21
C HIS A 6 -1.40 18.73 8.75
N ILE A 7 -2.29 18.08 8.02
CA ILE A 7 -2.06 17.68 6.63
C ILE A 7 -2.89 18.59 5.71
N SER A 8 -2.20 19.32 4.84
CA SER A 8 -2.83 20.11 3.78
C SER A 8 -3.14 19.20 2.60
N GLN A 9 -4.28 19.44 1.96
CA GLN A 9 -4.76 18.70 0.79
C GLN A 9 -5.21 19.69 -0.28
N ASP A 10 -5.15 19.30 -1.54
CA ASP A 10 -5.71 20.02 -2.67
C ASP A 10 -6.53 19.07 -3.57
N PRO A 11 -7.77 18.72 -3.17
CA PRO A 11 -8.59 17.75 -3.90
C PRO A 11 -9.02 18.21 -5.30
N ASN A 12 -8.76 19.47 -5.66
CA ASN A 12 -9.07 20.03 -6.99
C ASN A 12 -7.84 20.01 -7.93
N SER A 13 -6.68 19.58 -7.44
CA SER A 13 -5.50 19.40 -8.27
C SER A 13 -5.71 18.32 -9.34
N LYS A 14 -4.97 18.43 -10.44
CA LYS A 14 -4.90 17.38 -11.47
C LYS A 14 -4.12 16.14 -11.01
N HIS A 15 -3.40 16.23 -9.90
CA HIS A 15 -2.55 15.16 -9.37
C HIS A 15 -3.21 14.48 -8.17
N LEU A 16 -3.40 13.16 -8.26
CA LEU A 16 -4.05 12.34 -7.21
C LEU A 16 -3.27 12.32 -5.89
N GLY A 17 -1.96 12.60 -5.91
CA GLY A 17 -1.10 12.67 -4.73
C GLY A 17 -1.39 13.85 -3.78
N THR A 18 -2.36 14.71 -4.11
CA THR A 18 -2.68 15.90 -3.30
C THR A 18 -3.80 15.69 -2.29
N THR A 19 -4.32 14.47 -2.17
CA THR A 19 -5.39 14.09 -1.23
C THR A 19 -4.92 12.98 -0.29
N VAL A 20 -5.41 12.99 0.95
CA VAL A 20 -5.22 11.90 1.90
C VAL A 20 -6.19 10.79 1.57
N TRP A 21 -5.64 9.67 1.12
CA TRP A 21 -6.41 8.47 0.79
C TRP A 21 -6.63 7.59 2.01
N ASP A 22 -7.76 6.88 2.05
CA ASP A 22 -8.19 6.09 3.21
C ASP A 22 -7.19 5.00 3.62
N ALA A 23 -6.48 4.39 2.67
CA ALA A 23 -5.48 3.37 3.00
C ALA A 23 -4.36 3.94 3.89
N SER A 24 -3.98 5.21 3.70
CA SER A 24 -2.98 5.88 4.56
C SER A 24 -3.47 6.09 5.99
N MET A 25 -4.76 6.44 6.16
CA MET A 25 -5.40 6.56 7.47
C MET A 25 -5.49 5.21 8.18
N VAL A 26 -5.92 4.16 7.47
CA VAL A 26 -5.98 2.78 7.99
C VAL A 26 -4.58 2.31 8.39
N PHE A 27 -3.56 2.60 7.57
CA PHE A 27 -2.17 2.24 7.84
C PHE A 27 -1.63 2.91 9.10
N VAL A 28 -1.77 4.23 9.25
CA VAL A 28 -1.29 4.95 10.46
C VAL A 28 -2.03 4.49 11.72
N LYS A 29 -3.32 4.19 11.62
CA LYS A 29 -4.11 3.67 12.75
C LYS A 29 -3.73 2.23 13.11
N PHE A 30 -3.38 1.42 12.11
CA PHE A 30 -2.74 0.13 12.34
C PHE A 30 -1.40 0.30 13.09
N LEU A 31 -0.52 1.21 12.67
CA LEU A 31 0.73 1.47 13.38
C LEU A 31 0.48 1.92 14.84
N GLU A 32 -0.44 2.86 15.05
CA GLU A 32 -0.81 3.35 16.39
C GLU A 32 -1.29 2.21 17.29
N LYS A 33 -2.23 1.38 16.83
CA LYS A 33 -2.76 0.25 17.60
C LYS A 33 -1.68 -0.77 17.97
N ASN A 34 -0.66 -0.94 17.12
CA ASN A 34 0.42 -1.90 17.29
C ASN A 34 1.73 -1.29 17.82
N SER A 35 1.71 -0.03 18.26
CA SER A 35 2.90 0.71 18.71
C SER A 35 3.36 0.39 20.14
N ARG A 36 2.47 -0.15 21.00
CA ARG A 36 2.83 -0.38 22.41
C ARG A 36 3.75 -1.58 22.61
N LYS A 37 3.60 -2.63 21.81
CA LYS A 37 4.33 -3.91 21.91
C LYS A 37 4.47 -4.53 20.51
N GLY A 38 5.39 -5.48 20.36
CA GLY A 38 5.52 -6.25 19.13
C GLY A 38 6.59 -5.70 18.19
N ARG A 39 6.33 -5.67 16.89
CA ARG A 39 7.30 -5.24 15.86
C ARG A 39 7.39 -3.72 15.76
N PHE A 40 6.25 -3.04 15.83
CA PHE A 40 6.12 -1.60 15.62
C PHE A 40 6.31 -0.78 16.90
N CYS A 41 6.89 -1.37 17.96
CA CYS A 41 7.18 -0.59 19.15
C CYS A 41 8.39 0.33 18.95
N PRO A 42 8.39 1.55 19.52
CA PRO A 42 9.47 2.52 19.28
C PRO A 42 10.87 1.98 19.50
N SER A 43 11.08 1.15 20.53
CA SER A 43 12.38 0.54 20.82
C SER A 43 12.94 -0.36 19.70
N LYS A 44 12.08 -0.91 18.82
CA LYS A 44 12.50 -1.73 17.67
C LYS A 44 12.51 -0.97 16.35
N MET A 45 11.79 0.15 16.29
CA MET A 45 11.66 0.98 15.10
C MET A 45 12.62 2.16 15.08
N LYS A 46 13.16 2.56 16.23
CA LYS A 46 14.12 3.66 16.37
C LYS A 46 15.32 3.48 15.43
N GLY A 47 15.59 4.49 14.62
CA GLY A 47 16.72 4.53 13.68
C GLY A 47 16.61 3.57 12.48
N LYS A 48 15.45 2.94 12.28
CA LYS A 48 15.22 2.12 11.08
C LYS A 48 15.05 3.00 9.85
N ARG A 49 15.75 2.68 8.77
CA ARG A 49 15.63 3.40 7.49
C ARG A 49 14.36 2.96 6.79
N VAL A 50 13.48 3.91 6.52
CA VAL A 50 12.20 3.68 5.86
C VAL A 50 12.14 4.53 4.59
N ILE A 51 11.67 3.94 3.50
CA ILE A 51 11.29 4.71 2.31
C ILE A 51 9.79 4.56 2.06
N GLU A 52 9.11 5.69 1.87
CA GLU A 52 7.71 5.73 1.45
C GLU A 52 7.64 6.04 -0.04
N LEU A 53 7.01 5.15 -0.80
CA LEU A 53 6.74 5.29 -2.23
C LEU A 53 5.34 5.86 -2.43
N GLY A 54 5.19 6.87 -3.29
CA GLY A 54 3.88 7.49 -3.57
C GLY A 54 3.25 8.07 -2.30
N ALA A 55 4.00 8.94 -1.63
CA ALA A 55 3.64 9.50 -0.33
C ALA A 55 2.37 10.35 -0.35
N GLY A 56 2.09 10.99 -1.48
CA GLY A 56 1.05 11.99 -1.64
C GLY A 56 1.20 13.11 -0.62
N CYS A 57 0.33 13.11 0.39
CA CYS A 57 0.36 14.08 1.49
C CYS A 57 1.36 13.74 2.61
N GLY A 58 2.01 12.56 2.58
CA GLY A 58 3.07 12.14 3.51
C GLY A 58 2.58 11.51 4.83
N LEU A 59 1.30 11.13 4.91
CA LEU A 59 0.71 10.66 6.17
C LEU A 59 1.31 9.33 6.66
N ALA A 60 1.54 8.36 5.77
CA ALA A 60 2.07 7.06 6.19
C ALA A 60 3.55 7.17 6.61
N GLY A 61 4.35 8.00 5.92
CA GLY A 61 5.71 8.35 6.32
C GLY A 61 5.77 8.97 7.71
N PHE A 62 4.87 9.92 8.01
CA PHE A 62 4.76 10.46 9.37
C PHE A 62 4.43 9.37 10.40
N GLY A 63 3.56 8.42 10.07
CA GLY A 63 3.26 7.28 10.93
C GLY A 63 4.51 6.51 11.34
N MET A 64 5.44 6.27 10.41
CA MET A 64 6.71 5.59 10.68
C MET A 64 7.70 6.48 11.43
N ALA A 65 7.80 7.77 11.09
CA ALA A 65 8.66 8.72 11.80
C ALA A 65 8.26 8.85 13.29
N LEU A 66 6.96 8.86 13.59
CA LEU A 66 6.42 8.86 14.95
C LEU A 66 6.73 7.58 15.75
N LEU A 67 7.12 6.48 15.08
CA LEU A 67 7.66 5.28 15.72
C LEU A 67 9.18 5.35 15.96
N GLY A 68 9.84 6.45 15.56
CA GLY A 68 11.28 6.63 15.73
C GLY A 68 12.12 6.33 14.48
N CYS A 69 11.49 6.05 13.34
CA CYS A 69 12.21 5.71 12.10
C CYS A 69 12.83 6.93 11.40
N ASP A 70 13.88 6.68 10.61
CA ASP A 70 14.46 7.65 9.68
C ASP A 70 13.82 7.46 8.30
N VAL A 71 12.92 8.37 7.95
CA VAL A 71 12.02 8.23 6.80
C VAL A 71 12.47 9.12 5.63
N THR A 72 12.66 8.51 4.47
CA THR A 72 12.67 9.21 3.18
C THR A 72 11.29 9.06 2.55
N THR A 73 10.51 10.13 2.52
CA THR A 73 9.17 10.13 1.88
C THR A 73 9.28 10.64 0.45
N THR A 74 8.73 9.89 -0.51
CA THR A 74 8.98 10.11 -1.93
C THR A 74 7.72 10.17 -2.77
N ASP A 75 7.76 11.00 -3.80
CA ASP A 75 6.71 11.12 -4.81
C ASP A 75 7.30 11.70 -6.12
N GLN A 76 6.45 11.82 -7.14
CA GLN A 76 6.79 12.49 -8.40
C GLN A 76 6.91 14.01 -8.20
N VAL A 77 7.67 14.68 -9.07
CA VAL A 77 8.05 16.10 -8.95
C VAL A 77 6.85 17.04 -8.74
N GLU A 78 5.70 16.76 -9.35
CA GLU A 78 4.51 17.61 -9.26
C GLU A 78 3.82 17.57 -7.90
N VAL A 79 4.04 16.50 -7.12
CA VAL A 79 3.45 16.32 -5.78
C VAL A 79 4.36 16.91 -4.69
N LEU A 80 5.67 17.01 -4.95
CA LEU A 80 6.67 17.46 -3.98
C LEU A 80 6.36 18.80 -3.31
N PRO A 81 5.85 19.85 -3.99
CA PRO A 81 5.57 21.13 -3.33
C PRO A 81 4.58 20.99 -2.15
N LEU A 82 3.54 20.17 -2.29
CA LEU A 82 2.58 19.93 -1.22
C LEU A 82 3.19 19.03 -0.12
N LEU A 83 3.90 17.97 -0.53
CA LEU A 83 4.54 17.04 0.39
C LEU A 83 5.57 17.74 1.28
N ILE A 84 6.45 18.56 0.70
CA ILE A 84 7.44 19.38 1.42
C ILE A 84 6.74 20.28 2.43
N ARG A 85 5.71 21.01 2.01
CA ARG A 85 4.93 21.89 2.91
C ARG A 85 4.34 21.14 4.10
N ASN A 86 3.79 19.95 3.86
CA ASN A 86 3.23 19.11 4.93
C ASN A 86 4.34 18.60 5.86
N VAL A 87 5.49 18.19 5.31
CA VAL A 87 6.63 17.73 6.10
C VAL A 87 7.18 18.85 7.00
N GLU A 88 7.48 20.01 6.44
CA GLU A 88 8.03 21.17 7.16
C GLU A 88 7.11 21.68 8.27
N ARG A 89 5.81 21.79 7.98
CA ARG A 89 4.81 22.23 8.95
C ARG A 89 4.77 21.30 10.16
N ASN A 90 4.72 19.99 9.93
CA ASN A 90 4.60 19.03 11.01
C ASN A 90 5.91 18.84 11.77
N ARG A 91 7.07 18.91 11.12
CA ARG A 91 8.37 18.94 11.83
C ARG A 91 8.44 20.13 12.79
N SER A 92 8.04 21.31 12.33
CA SER A 92 8.01 22.54 13.14
C SER A 92 6.99 22.46 14.28
N TRP A 93 5.79 21.94 14.01
CA TRP A 93 4.74 21.79 15.02
C TRP A 93 5.14 20.79 16.12
N ILE A 94 5.73 19.66 15.72
CA ILE A 94 6.14 18.60 16.65
C ILE A 94 7.28 19.10 17.55
N SER A 95 8.28 19.80 17.01
CA SER A 95 9.40 20.33 17.79
C SER A 95 8.98 21.40 18.80
N GLN A 96 7.94 22.17 18.49
CA GLN A 96 7.40 23.19 19.40
C GLN A 96 6.48 22.61 20.49
N SER A 97 5.80 21.49 20.22
CA SER A 97 4.74 20.96 21.09
C SER A 97 5.20 19.92 22.11
N ASN A 98 6.43 19.38 22.02
CA ASN A 98 6.88 18.29 22.88
C ASN A 98 8.30 18.48 23.44
N SER A 99 8.42 18.46 24.77
CA SER A 99 9.71 18.43 25.49
C SER A 99 10.50 17.14 25.28
N ASP A 100 9.82 16.03 24.92
CA ASP A 100 10.41 14.70 24.68
C ASP A 100 10.69 14.43 23.18
N SER A 101 11.23 15.45 22.50
CA SER A 101 11.57 15.41 21.06
C SER A 101 12.54 14.27 20.67
N GLY A 102 13.22 13.64 21.63
CA GLY A 102 14.14 12.50 21.39
C GLY A 102 13.48 11.15 21.09
N SER A 103 12.14 11.10 21.05
CA SER A 103 11.35 9.88 20.80
C SER A 103 10.88 9.72 19.35
N ILE A 104 10.89 10.79 18.55
CA ILE A 104 10.46 10.80 17.15
C ILE A 104 11.69 10.71 16.25
N GLY A 105 11.55 10.00 15.13
CA GLY A 105 12.62 9.87 14.15
C GLY A 105 12.68 11.04 13.18
N SER A 106 13.41 10.86 12.07
CA SER A 106 13.51 11.88 11.03
C SER A 106 12.55 11.63 9.87
N ILE A 107 12.18 12.69 9.14
CA ILE A 107 11.44 12.60 7.89
C ILE A 107 11.95 13.65 6.89
N THR A 108 12.37 13.20 5.72
CA THR A 108 12.89 14.02 4.63
C THR A 108 12.18 13.69 3.33
N VAL A 109 12.04 14.69 2.45
CA VAL A 109 11.40 14.52 1.15
C VAL A 109 12.45 14.29 0.06
N ALA A 110 12.18 13.39 -0.87
CA ALA A 110 12.97 13.22 -2.09
C ALA A 110 12.05 12.92 -3.29
N GLU A 111 12.52 13.26 -4.49
CA GLU A 111 11.88 12.84 -5.73
C GLU A 111 12.14 11.35 -5.98
N LEU A 112 11.11 10.59 -6.37
CA LEU A 112 11.29 9.23 -6.87
C LEU A 112 10.17 8.86 -7.83
N ASP A 113 10.53 8.73 -9.11
CA ASP A 113 9.69 8.15 -10.13
C ASP A 113 9.97 6.65 -10.20
N TRP A 114 8.93 5.82 -10.19
CA TRP A 114 9.12 4.37 -10.19
C TRP A 114 9.82 3.91 -11.47
N GLY A 115 10.82 3.05 -11.32
CA GLY A 115 11.67 2.56 -12.41
C GLY A 115 12.84 3.50 -12.78
N ASN A 116 12.87 4.73 -12.25
CA ASN A 116 13.96 5.66 -12.50
C ASN A 116 15.22 5.27 -11.69
N LYS A 117 16.27 4.82 -12.37
CA LYS A 117 17.48 4.27 -11.74
C LYS A 117 18.29 5.34 -11.02
N GLU A 118 18.31 6.56 -11.53
CA GLU A 118 18.99 7.70 -10.97
C GLU A 118 18.34 8.11 -9.64
N HIS A 119 17.00 8.19 -9.60
CA HIS A 119 16.25 8.52 -8.39
C HIS A 119 16.42 7.42 -7.32
N ILE A 120 16.31 6.14 -7.74
CA ILE A 120 16.56 4.99 -6.85
C ILE A 120 17.97 5.03 -6.26
N LYS A 121 18.99 5.35 -7.06
CA LYS A 121 20.37 5.47 -6.57
C LYS A 121 20.52 6.64 -5.59
N ALA A 122 19.86 7.77 -5.84
CA ALA A 122 19.96 8.98 -5.04
C ALA A 122 19.40 8.82 -3.61
N VAL A 123 18.46 7.90 -3.39
CA VAL A 123 17.93 7.58 -2.05
C VAL A 123 18.77 6.55 -1.27
N GLU A 124 19.89 6.10 -1.84
CA GLU A 124 20.91 5.28 -1.18
C GLU A 124 20.36 3.98 -0.55
N PRO A 125 19.76 3.07 -1.33
CA PRO A 125 19.29 1.78 -0.82
C PRO A 125 20.45 0.93 -0.22
N PRO A 126 20.15 -0.08 0.61
CA PRO A 126 18.82 -0.62 0.91
C PRO A 126 18.14 0.01 2.14
N PHE A 127 16.83 -0.20 2.23
CA PHE A 127 16.00 0.23 3.35
C PHE A 127 15.59 -0.93 4.27
N ASP A 128 15.42 -0.68 5.57
CA ASP A 128 14.85 -1.68 6.49
C ASP A 128 13.36 -1.92 6.18
N TYR A 129 12.64 -0.85 5.85
CA TYR A 129 11.24 -0.91 5.44
C TYR A 129 10.99 -0.12 4.16
N ILE A 130 10.15 -0.68 3.29
CA ILE A 130 9.54 0.04 2.18
C ILE A 130 8.05 0.10 2.47
N ILE A 131 7.47 1.30 2.43
CA ILE A 131 6.03 1.50 2.65
C ILE A 131 5.39 2.18 1.44
N GLY A 132 4.08 2.01 1.27
CA GLY A 132 3.30 2.73 0.27
C GLY A 132 1.81 2.50 0.50
N THR A 133 1.00 3.54 0.31
CA THR A 133 -0.45 3.47 0.49
C THR A 133 -1.22 4.02 -0.70
N ASP A 134 -2.14 3.23 -1.27
CA ASP A 134 -2.88 3.53 -2.51
C ASP A 134 -1.96 3.79 -3.73
N VAL A 135 -0.79 3.15 -3.76
CA VAL A 135 0.20 3.25 -4.85
C VAL A 135 -0.20 2.49 -6.12
N VAL A 136 -1.09 1.50 -6.02
CA VAL A 136 -1.53 0.69 -7.18
C VAL A 136 -2.94 1.10 -7.60
N TYR A 137 -3.04 1.88 -8.66
CA TYR A 137 -4.33 2.29 -9.26
C TYR A 137 -4.39 2.10 -10.79
N SER A 138 -3.26 1.78 -11.43
CA SER A 138 -3.21 1.50 -12.87
C SER A 138 -2.22 0.38 -13.18
N GLU A 139 -2.57 -0.45 -14.14
CA GLU A 139 -1.79 -1.64 -14.51
C GLU A 139 -0.37 -1.31 -14.98
N HIS A 140 -0.19 -0.23 -15.75
CA HIS A 140 1.10 0.17 -16.29
C HIS A 140 2.12 0.56 -15.20
N LEU A 141 1.66 0.83 -13.96
CA LEU A 141 2.51 1.18 -12.82
C LEU A 141 3.03 -0.06 -12.07
N LEU A 142 2.45 -1.24 -12.30
CA LEU A 142 2.80 -2.46 -11.56
C LEU A 142 4.27 -2.84 -11.75
N GLN A 143 4.73 -2.86 -13.00
CA GLN A 143 6.09 -3.28 -13.34
C GLN A 143 7.15 -2.27 -12.82
N PRO A 144 7.04 -0.95 -13.08
CA PRO A 144 7.96 0.03 -12.51
C PRO A 144 7.99 0.02 -10.98
N LEU A 145 6.83 -0.16 -10.32
CA LEU A 145 6.76 -0.25 -8.85
C LEU A 145 7.48 -1.50 -8.33
N LEU A 146 7.30 -2.66 -8.97
CA LEU A 146 8.00 -3.90 -8.60
C LEU A 146 9.52 -3.73 -8.71
N GLU A 147 10.00 -3.18 -9.83
CA GLU A 147 11.43 -2.93 -10.06
C GLU A 147 12.02 -2.01 -9.00
N THR A 148 11.28 -0.95 -8.66
CA THR A 148 11.64 0.01 -7.62
C THR A 148 11.74 -0.66 -6.25
N ILE A 149 10.69 -1.40 -5.84
CA ILE A 149 10.68 -2.12 -4.56
C ILE A 149 11.86 -3.08 -4.48
N THR A 150 12.15 -3.80 -5.57
CA THR A 150 13.24 -4.77 -5.64
C THR A 150 14.60 -4.08 -5.49
N ALA A 151 14.83 -2.99 -6.22
CA ALA A 151 16.09 -2.25 -6.18
C ALA A 151 16.34 -1.53 -4.83
N LEU A 152 15.27 -1.15 -4.12
CA LEU A 152 15.34 -0.54 -2.80
C LEU A 152 15.52 -1.56 -1.66
N SER A 153 15.37 -2.85 -1.96
CA SER A 153 15.34 -3.92 -0.96
C SER A 153 16.68 -4.61 -0.76
N SER A 154 16.85 -5.14 0.44
CA SER A 154 17.80 -6.19 0.80
C SER A 154 17.02 -7.44 1.25
N PRO A 155 17.66 -8.62 1.41
CA PRO A 155 16.98 -9.81 1.93
C PRO A 155 16.31 -9.64 3.31
N LYS A 156 16.68 -8.60 4.07
CA LYS A 156 16.10 -8.29 5.39
C LYS A 156 14.96 -7.28 5.33
N THR A 157 14.78 -6.60 4.20
CA THR A 157 13.78 -5.53 4.02
C THR A 157 12.37 -6.07 4.22
N LYS A 158 11.55 -5.29 4.92
CA LYS A 158 10.12 -5.55 5.09
C LYS A 158 9.32 -4.58 4.25
N ILE A 159 8.44 -5.10 3.40
CA ILE A 159 7.62 -4.27 2.53
C ILE A 159 6.21 -4.21 3.12
N LEU A 160 5.66 -3.01 3.30
CA LEU A 160 4.33 -2.77 3.86
C LEU A 160 3.50 -1.95 2.89
N LEU A 161 2.55 -2.59 2.21
CA LEU A 161 1.69 -1.92 1.24
C LEU A 161 0.25 -1.93 1.71
N GLY A 162 -0.41 -0.78 1.66
CA GLY A 162 -1.85 -0.65 1.87
C GLY A 162 -2.51 -0.14 0.62
N TYR A 163 -3.68 -0.64 0.22
CA TYR A 163 -4.49 0.04 -0.80
C TYR A 163 -5.93 -0.43 -0.75
N GLU A 164 -6.80 0.33 -1.38
CA GLU A 164 -8.18 -0.01 -1.61
C GLU A 164 -8.36 -0.73 -2.95
N ILE A 165 -8.99 -1.90 -2.94
CA ILE A 165 -9.35 -2.63 -4.16
C ILE A 165 -10.48 -1.87 -4.87
N ARG A 166 -10.13 -1.18 -5.96
CA ARG A 166 -11.08 -0.46 -6.84
C ARG A 166 -11.32 -1.16 -8.18
N SER A 167 -10.43 -2.08 -8.56
CA SER A 167 -10.54 -2.91 -9.76
C SER A 167 -10.02 -4.31 -9.44
N THR A 168 -10.86 -5.33 -9.63
CA THR A 168 -10.49 -6.74 -9.41
C THR A 168 -9.42 -7.20 -10.40
N THR A 169 -9.47 -6.76 -11.65
CA THR A 169 -8.48 -7.11 -12.66
C THR A 169 -7.08 -6.58 -12.31
N VAL A 170 -6.98 -5.31 -11.90
CA VAL A 170 -5.68 -4.73 -11.47
C VAL A 170 -5.21 -5.42 -10.19
N HIS A 171 -6.13 -5.70 -9.27
CA HIS A 171 -5.84 -6.45 -8.04
C HIS A 171 -5.24 -7.83 -8.31
N GLU A 172 -5.85 -8.62 -9.19
CA GLU A 172 -5.41 -9.97 -9.52
C GLU A 172 -4.02 -9.97 -10.15
N LYS A 173 -3.78 -9.12 -11.15
CA LYS A 173 -2.45 -8.96 -11.79
C LYS A 173 -1.38 -8.55 -10.79
N MET A 174 -1.70 -7.60 -9.91
CA MET A 174 -0.80 -7.15 -8.85
C MET A 174 -0.48 -8.31 -7.88
N MET A 175 -1.48 -9.08 -7.47
CA MET A 175 -1.28 -10.20 -6.55
C MET A 175 -0.48 -11.35 -7.19
N GLU A 176 -0.69 -11.64 -8.47
CA GLU A 176 0.12 -12.59 -9.24
C GLU A 176 1.59 -12.15 -9.26
N MET A 177 1.83 -10.92 -9.70
CA MET A 177 3.17 -10.34 -9.75
C MET A 177 3.86 -10.35 -8.38
N TRP A 178 3.16 -9.98 -7.31
CA TRP A 178 3.73 -9.99 -5.97
C TRP A 178 4.01 -11.40 -5.45
N LYS A 179 3.14 -12.39 -5.68
CA LYS A 179 3.37 -13.78 -5.24
C LYS A 179 4.54 -14.45 -5.95
N ASN A 180 4.85 -14.03 -7.17
CA ASN A 180 6.01 -14.52 -7.91
C ASN A 180 7.33 -14.01 -7.31
N ASN A 181 7.34 -12.78 -6.77
CA ASN A 181 8.55 -12.10 -6.31
C ASN A 181 8.71 -12.02 -4.78
N PHE A 182 7.62 -12.16 -4.03
CA PHE A 182 7.58 -11.95 -2.58
C PHE A 182 6.82 -13.06 -1.85
N VAL A 183 7.18 -13.26 -0.58
CA VAL A 183 6.32 -13.96 0.38
C VAL A 183 5.28 -12.97 0.89
N VAL A 184 4.06 -13.04 0.35
CA VAL A 184 2.98 -12.08 0.64
C VAL A 184 2.15 -12.53 1.84
N LYS A 185 1.97 -11.66 2.84
CA LYS A 185 1.07 -11.89 3.99
C LYS A 185 0.08 -10.74 4.14
N THR A 186 -1.21 -11.04 4.09
CA THR A 186 -2.26 -10.07 4.42
C THR A 186 -2.32 -9.85 5.93
N ILE A 187 -2.35 -8.58 6.36
CA ILE A 187 -2.52 -8.21 7.77
C ILE A 187 -3.98 -8.47 8.16
N SER A 188 -4.18 -9.22 9.23
CA SER A 188 -5.53 -9.51 9.76
C SER A 188 -6.25 -8.24 10.21
N LYS A 189 -7.54 -8.15 9.92
CA LYS A 189 -8.43 -7.07 10.38
C LYS A 189 -8.42 -6.89 11.90
N SER A 190 -8.20 -7.96 12.67
CA SER A 190 -8.08 -7.89 14.13
C SER A 190 -6.91 -7.01 14.61
N LYS A 191 -5.88 -6.83 13.77
CA LYS A 191 -4.74 -5.94 14.02
C LYS A 191 -5.00 -4.50 13.59
N MET A 192 -6.04 -4.24 12.81
CA MET A 192 -6.45 -2.90 12.37
C MET A 192 -7.33 -2.24 13.43
N ASP A 193 -7.41 -0.91 13.41
CA ASP A 193 -8.32 -0.18 14.32
C ASP A 193 -9.78 -0.45 13.92
N PRO A 194 -10.69 -0.79 14.85
CA PRO A 194 -12.07 -1.11 14.52
C PRO A 194 -12.84 0.01 13.80
N LYS A 195 -12.50 1.28 14.09
CA LYS A 195 -13.09 2.46 13.46
C LYS A 195 -12.44 2.76 12.11
N TYR A 196 -11.16 2.47 11.97
CA TYR A 196 -10.37 2.73 10.76
C TYR A 196 -10.06 1.44 10.01
N GLN A 197 -11.09 0.86 9.40
CA GLN A 197 -11.01 -0.29 8.51
C GLN A 197 -12.21 -0.32 7.55
N HIS A 198 -12.00 -0.87 6.36
CA HIS A 198 -13.01 -1.08 5.32
C HIS A 198 -12.82 -2.46 4.67
N PRO A 199 -13.88 -3.17 4.24
CA PRO A 199 -13.75 -4.46 3.58
C PRO A 199 -12.85 -4.46 2.35
N SER A 200 -12.82 -3.37 1.59
CA SER A 200 -12.02 -3.22 0.37
C SER A 200 -10.60 -2.69 0.63
N ILE A 201 -10.26 -2.29 1.86
CA ILE A 201 -8.91 -1.81 2.19
C ILE A 201 -8.12 -2.94 2.82
N HIS A 202 -6.99 -3.25 2.19
CA HIS A 202 -6.11 -4.32 2.63
C HIS A 202 -4.73 -3.76 2.95
N LEU A 203 -4.12 -4.27 4.01
CA LEU A 203 -2.71 -4.04 4.31
C LEU A 203 -1.95 -5.35 4.13
N TYR A 204 -0.79 -5.29 3.51
CA TYR A 204 0.08 -6.42 3.22
C TYR A 204 1.44 -6.18 3.87
N MET A 205 2.05 -7.27 4.31
CA MET A 205 3.42 -7.32 4.76
C MET A 205 4.14 -8.40 3.96
N MET A 206 5.23 -8.02 3.29
CA MET A 206 5.92 -8.89 2.34
C MET A 206 7.41 -8.95 2.61
N ASP A 207 7.99 -10.08 2.25
CA ASP A 207 9.42 -10.37 2.31
C ASP A 207 9.89 -10.76 0.90
N LEU A 208 11.11 -10.37 0.49
CA LEU A 208 11.69 -10.86 -0.77
C LEU A 208 11.71 -12.40 -0.79
N LYS A 209 11.28 -12.98 -1.90
CA LYS A 209 11.42 -14.43 -2.12
C LYS A 209 12.88 -14.70 -2.47
N VAL A 210 13.51 -15.62 -1.74
CA VAL A 210 14.85 -16.09 -2.11
C VAL A 210 14.70 -16.91 -3.39
N PRO A 211 15.49 -16.63 -4.45
CA PRO A 211 15.50 -17.48 -5.63
C PRO A 211 15.79 -18.91 -5.19
N SER A 212 14.89 -19.85 -5.48
CA SER A 212 15.18 -21.26 -5.30
C SER A 212 16.34 -21.60 -6.22
N SER A 213 17.42 -22.15 -5.67
CA SER A 213 18.60 -22.63 -6.39
C SER A 213 18.31 -23.86 -7.25
N ALA A 214 17.12 -23.98 -7.83
CA ALA A 214 16.60 -25.17 -8.48
C ALA A 214 16.58 -25.12 -10.01
N ASP A 215 17.17 -24.09 -10.64
CA ASP A 215 17.25 -23.98 -12.12
C ASP A 215 18.67 -23.79 -12.67
N ALA A 216 19.69 -24.07 -11.86
CA ALA A 216 21.08 -24.14 -12.31
C ALA A 216 21.57 -25.58 -12.25
N GLY A 217 21.22 -26.39 -13.25
CA GLY A 217 21.87 -27.68 -13.52
C GLY A 217 20.91 -28.84 -13.75
N ALA A 218 20.39 -28.96 -14.96
CA ALA A 218 20.07 -30.26 -15.53
C ALA A 218 20.62 -30.28 -16.96
N SER A 219 21.86 -30.74 -17.05
CA SER A 219 22.47 -31.20 -18.29
C SER A 219 21.65 -32.36 -18.85
N ASP A 220 21.21 -32.15 -20.08
CA ASP A 220 20.65 -33.13 -21.01
C ASP A 220 21.50 -34.41 -21.06
N ASN A 221 20.85 -35.55 -20.83
CA ASN A 221 21.24 -36.88 -21.28
C ASN A 221 20.01 -37.77 -21.18
N GLY A 222 19.54 -38.20 -22.35
CA GLY A 222 18.21 -38.77 -22.55
C GLY A 222 18.07 -40.27 -22.36
N ASN A 223 17.12 -40.78 -23.16
CA ASN A 223 16.49 -42.09 -23.24
C ASN A 223 15.38 -42.32 -22.20
N GLU A 224 14.24 -42.93 -22.49
CA GLU A 224 13.42 -43.27 -23.68
C GLU A 224 12.25 -44.13 -23.09
N GLU A 225 11.14 -44.28 -23.85
CA GLU A 225 10.09 -45.32 -23.73
C GLU A 225 8.77 -45.04 -22.96
N GLU A 226 7.73 -44.82 -23.78
CA GLU A 226 6.39 -45.50 -23.90
C GLU A 226 5.38 -45.49 -22.73
N GLU A 227 4.25 -44.79 -22.89
CA GLU A 227 2.90 -45.26 -23.35
C GLU A 227 2.12 -46.08 -22.29
N ASP A 228 0.99 -45.53 -21.80
CA ASP A 228 -0.35 -46.07 -22.09
C ASP A 228 -1.48 -45.26 -21.42
N VAL A 229 -2.57 -45.07 -22.19
CA VAL A 229 -3.88 -44.50 -21.79
C VAL A 229 -4.89 -45.66 -21.88
N PRO A 230 -5.94 -45.74 -21.04
CA PRO A 230 -7.23 -45.22 -21.51
C PRO A 230 -8.14 -44.62 -20.42
N ASN A 231 -8.84 -43.53 -20.80
CA ASN A 231 -10.19 -43.15 -20.35
C ASN A 231 -11.20 -43.92 -21.26
N PRO A 232 -12.50 -44.14 -20.94
CA PRO A 232 -13.48 -43.05 -20.84
C PRO A 232 -14.67 -43.29 -19.89
N GLY A 233 -15.48 -42.24 -19.67
CA GLY A 233 -16.80 -42.34 -19.04
C GLY A 233 -17.52 -40.99 -19.05
N GLU A 234 -18.29 -40.78 -20.10
CA GLU A 234 -19.21 -39.66 -20.37
C GLU A 234 -20.46 -39.73 -19.46
N ASP A 235 -21.10 -38.58 -19.22
CA ASP A 235 -22.57 -38.46 -19.21
C ASP A 235 -22.98 -36.98 -19.31
N GLU A 236 -23.88 -36.69 -20.27
CA GLU A 236 -24.41 -35.39 -20.68
C GLU A 236 -25.75 -35.03 -19.98
N ASP A 237 -25.93 -33.71 -19.69
CA ASP A 237 -27.12 -32.79 -19.82
C ASP A 237 -28.54 -33.23 -19.32
N PRO A 238 -29.62 -32.38 -19.24
CA PRO A 238 -29.77 -31.00 -19.69
C PRO A 238 -30.43 -29.97 -18.74
N GLY A 239 -30.28 -28.70 -19.13
CA GLY A 239 -30.59 -27.49 -18.35
C GLY A 239 -32.03 -27.00 -18.27
N VAL A 240 -32.18 -25.77 -17.74
CA VAL A 240 -33.44 -25.00 -17.72
C VAL A 240 -33.16 -23.51 -17.96
N LYS A 241 -34.04 -22.92 -18.77
CA LYS A 241 -34.05 -21.57 -19.35
C LYS A 241 -34.43 -20.44 -18.35
N SER A 242 -34.05 -19.24 -18.79
CA SER A 242 -34.35 -17.86 -18.37
C SER A 242 -35.83 -17.46 -18.29
N GLU A 243 -36.19 -16.48 -17.44
CA GLU A 243 -36.58 -15.09 -17.82
C GLU A 243 -37.12 -14.22 -16.63
N PRO A 244 -37.25 -12.87 -16.76
CA PRO A 244 -36.98 -11.89 -15.70
C PRO A 244 -38.24 -11.37 -14.99
N SER A 245 -38.04 -10.74 -13.83
CA SER A 245 -39.09 -9.92 -13.21
C SER A 245 -38.56 -8.51 -12.89
N SER A 246 -39.20 -7.54 -13.53
CA SER A 246 -39.12 -6.11 -13.29
C SER A 246 -39.76 -5.72 -11.96
N ALA A 247 -39.07 -4.91 -11.16
CA ALA A 247 -39.71 -3.97 -10.24
C ALA A 247 -38.78 -2.77 -10.04
N SER A 248 -39.25 -1.63 -10.56
CA SER A 248 -38.78 -0.28 -10.27
C SER A 248 -39.22 0.18 -8.87
N LEU A 249 -38.69 1.35 -8.46
CA LEU A 249 -38.90 2.11 -7.21
C LEU A 249 -37.80 1.82 -6.16
N GLU A 250 -37.04 2.76 -5.62
CA GLU A 250 -37.20 4.21 -5.49
C GLU A 250 -35.82 4.86 -5.25
N ALA A 251 -35.66 6.07 -5.79
CA ALA A 251 -34.44 6.87 -5.66
C ALA A 251 -34.25 7.35 -4.21
N SER A 252 -33.17 6.94 -3.57
CA SER A 252 -32.53 7.71 -2.50
C SER A 252 -31.15 8.12 -3.01
N GLY A 253 -30.83 9.40 -2.87
CA GLY A 253 -29.66 10.04 -3.48
C GLY A 253 -28.36 9.29 -3.17
N SER A 254 -27.93 8.47 -4.12
CA SER A 254 -26.61 7.85 -4.11
C SER A 254 -25.60 8.92 -4.47
N MET A 255 -24.66 9.15 -3.54
CA MET A 255 -23.38 9.79 -3.86
C MET A 255 -22.80 9.10 -5.11
N ASP A 256 -22.43 9.88 -6.11
CA ASP A 256 -22.03 9.37 -7.42
C ASP A 256 -20.73 8.53 -7.29
N ASP A 257 -20.54 7.53 -8.15
CA ASP A 257 -19.37 6.64 -8.12
C ASP A 257 -18.06 7.43 -8.20
N TRP A 258 -18.07 8.58 -8.88
CA TRP A 258 -16.93 9.51 -8.90
C TRP A 258 -16.72 10.22 -7.56
N GLU A 259 -17.78 10.54 -6.81
CA GLU A 259 -17.68 11.18 -5.50
C GLU A 259 -17.17 10.21 -4.44
N ILE A 260 -17.58 8.93 -4.52
CA ILE A 260 -17.05 7.86 -3.68
C ILE A 260 -15.57 7.64 -3.99
N ARG A 261 -15.18 7.64 -5.27
CA ARG A 261 -13.78 7.58 -5.69
C ARG A 261 -12.98 8.82 -5.28
N ARG A 262 -13.59 10.01 -5.27
CA ARG A 262 -12.92 11.27 -4.88
C ARG A 262 -12.74 11.39 -3.38
N CYS A 263 -13.73 10.98 -2.59
CA CYS A 263 -13.68 11.10 -1.14
C CYS A 263 -12.98 9.91 -0.47
N GLY A 264 -12.91 8.75 -1.13
CA GLY A 264 -12.50 7.49 -0.51
C GLY A 264 -13.70 6.82 0.18
N ALA A 265 -13.75 5.48 0.16
CA ALA A 265 -14.89 4.72 0.68
C ALA A 265 -15.15 4.93 2.18
N MET A 266 -14.11 5.17 2.98
CA MET A 266 -14.25 5.47 4.41
C MET A 266 -14.80 6.88 4.63
N ALA A 267 -14.31 7.89 3.90
CA ALA A 267 -14.87 9.23 4.01
C ALA A 267 -16.34 9.24 3.56
N ALA A 268 -16.65 8.56 2.45
CA ALA A 268 -18.03 8.38 1.99
C ALA A 268 -18.90 7.68 3.05
N ARG A 269 -18.39 6.65 3.74
CA ARG A 269 -19.11 6.00 4.85
C ARG A 269 -19.33 6.94 6.03
N LEU A 270 -18.31 7.68 6.47
CA LEU A 270 -18.40 8.61 7.59
C LEU A 270 -19.34 9.79 7.28
N LEU A 271 -19.43 10.20 6.01
CA LEU A 271 -20.36 11.25 5.57
C LEU A 271 -21.81 10.77 5.51
N LYS A 272 -22.07 9.49 5.22
CA LYS A 272 -23.44 8.90 5.27
C LYS A 272 -24.04 8.88 6.68
N ASP A 273 -23.21 8.90 7.73
CA ASP A 273 -23.66 8.98 9.12
C ASP A 273 -23.97 10.42 9.59
N VAL A 274 -23.71 11.43 8.74
CA VAL A 274 -24.12 12.82 8.97
C VAL A 274 -25.47 13.02 8.28
N LYS A 275 -26.56 12.94 9.06
CA LYS A 275 -27.83 13.50 8.60
C LYS A 275 -27.65 15.02 8.49
N LEU A 276 -27.69 15.55 7.27
CA LEU A 276 -27.92 16.98 7.02
C LEU A 276 -29.34 17.37 7.46
#